data_AF-A0A0B4ZZS1-F1
#
_entry.id   AF-A0A0B4ZZS1-F1
#
_cell.length_a   1.000
_cell.length_b   1.000
_cell.length_c   1.000
_cell.angle_alpha   90.00
_cell.angle_beta   90.00
_cell.angle_gamma   90.00
#
_symmetry.space_group_name_H-M   'P 1'
#
loop_
_entity.id
_entity.type
_entity.pdbx_description
1 polymer ?
#
loop_
_entity_poly.entity_id
_entity_poly.type
_entity_poly.pdbx_seq_one_letter_code
_entity_poly.pdbx_strand_id
1 'polypeptide(L)'
;GSTTACFEPSLDYCVVKIPRWDLAKFARVCSKIGSSMKSVGEVMSIGRSFEEAFQKALRMVDENVKGFDPSLQPVCEDGLKEPTDKRTFVLAAALAAGYSIDKLYELTKIDRWFLHKLKNLIELQLTLESLGQGMLSRELLVQAKQLGFSDTQIACFVKSTEIAVRKFREEAKVLPFVKQIDTVAAEWPAVTNYLYLTYNASAHDVVFGGGSTMV
;
A
#
# COMPACT_ATOMS: atom_id res chain seq x y z
N GLY A 1 -7.88 28.16 -15.69
CA GLY A 1 -8.78 27.28 -14.92
C GLY A 1 -10.13 27.93 -14.85
N SER A 2 -11.21 27.16 -14.89
CA SER A 2 -12.59 27.68 -14.81
C SER A 2 -13.02 28.02 -13.38
N THR A 3 -12.18 27.70 -12.39
CA THR A 3 -12.42 27.91 -10.95
C THR A 3 -11.38 28.88 -10.36
N THR A 4 -11.67 29.39 -9.16
CA THR A 4 -10.74 30.22 -8.37
C THR A 4 -10.05 29.38 -7.29
N ALA A 5 -9.06 29.93 -6.59
CA ALA A 5 -8.41 29.25 -5.47
C ALA A 5 -9.24 29.25 -4.15
N CYS A 6 -10.39 29.95 -4.12
CA CYS A 6 -11.23 30.06 -2.92
C CYS A 6 -12.27 28.95 -2.88
N PHE A 7 -11.82 27.73 -2.62
CA PHE A 7 -12.65 26.54 -2.40
C PHE A 7 -11.90 25.54 -1.51
N GLU A 8 -12.63 24.57 -0.97
CA GLU A 8 -12.03 23.44 -0.26
C GLU A 8 -11.88 22.26 -1.25
N PRO A 9 -10.66 21.72 -1.45
CA PRO A 9 -10.46 20.61 -2.37
C PRO A 9 -11.26 19.37 -1.96
N SER A 10 -11.78 18.67 -2.96
CA SER A 10 -12.40 17.36 -2.79
C SER A 10 -11.51 16.30 -3.41
N LEU A 11 -11.30 15.20 -2.69
CA LEU A 11 -10.42 14.11 -3.10
C LEU A 11 -11.25 12.83 -3.23
N ASP A 12 -11.23 12.22 -4.41
CA ASP A 12 -11.88 10.92 -4.70
C ASP A 12 -10.89 9.74 -4.57
N TYR A 13 -9.80 9.98 -3.85
CA TYR A 13 -8.72 9.05 -3.56
C TYR A 13 -8.19 9.25 -2.14
N CYS A 14 -7.47 8.23 -1.65
CA CYS A 14 -6.74 8.23 -0.39
C CYS A 14 -5.24 8.47 -0.65
N VAL A 15 -4.62 9.29 0.21
CA VAL A 15 -3.18 9.55 0.18
C VAL A 15 -2.57 9.02 1.47
N VAL A 16 -1.50 8.22 1.36
CA VAL A 16 -0.77 7.68 2.51
C VAL A 16 0.66 8.18 2.47
N LYS A 17 1.10 8.76 3.58
CA LYS A 17 2.49 9.16 3.81
C LYS A 17 3.15 8.19 4.79
N ILE A 18 4.36 7.72 4.47
CA ILE A 18 5.16 6.90 5.39
C ILE A 18 6.57 7.50 5.50
N PRO A 19 7.08 7.74 6.72
CA PRO A 19 8.45 8.21 6.91
C PRO A 19 9.48 7.12 6.57
N ARG A 20 10.65 7.56 6.09
CA ARG A 20 11.85 6.75 5.87
C ARG A 20 12.80 6.90 7.04
N TRP A 21 13.34 5.78 7.51
CA TRP A 21 14.35 5.73 8.57
C TRP A 21 15.61 5.02 8.10
N ASP A 22 16.77 5.54 8.51
CA ASP A 22 18.10 4.96 8.26
C ASP A 22 18.86 4.77 9.60
N LEU A 23 18.15 4.32 10.64
CA LEU A 23 18.70 4.21 12.00
C LEU A 23 19.84 3.19 12.11
N ALA A 24 19.87 2.17 11.24
CA ALA A 24 20.91 1.15 11.21
C ALA A 24 22.33 1.73 10.94
N LYS A 25 22.42 2.92 10.34
CA LYS A 25 23.70 3.62 10.13
C LYS A 25 24.31 4.17 11.44
N PHE A 26 23.54 4.23 12.52
CA PHE A 26 23.93 4.85 13.79
C PHE A 26 23.94 3.83 14.92
N ALA A 27 25.09 3.22 15.20
CA ALA A 27 25.22 2.08 16.13
C ALA A 27 24.71 2.33 17.57
N ARG A 28 24.67 3.58 18.04
CA ARG A 28 24.23 3.95 19.39
C ARG A 28 22.86 4.62 19.44
N VAL A 29 22.13 4.67 18.32
CA VAL A 29 20.82 5.33 18.28
C VAL A 29 19.75 4.42 18.85
N CYS A 30 18.85 4.99 19.66
CA CYS A 30 17.64 4.31 20.07
C CYS A 30 16.65 4.25 18.90
N SER A 31 16.17 3.05 18.57
CA SER A 31 15.18 2.80 17.51
C SER A 31 13.74 3.19 17.89
N LYS A 32 13.48 3.45 19.18
CA LYS A 32 12.17 3.95 19.63
C LYS A 32 11.88 5.31 19.01
N ILE A 33 10.69 5.46 18.45
CA ILE A 33 10.18 6.71 17.90
C ILE A 33 9.28 7.39 18.94
N GLY A 34 9.24 8.71 18.90
CA GLY A 34 8.48 9.53 19.85
C GLY A 34 8.22 10.91 19.28
N SER A 35 8.09 11.91 20.13
CA SER A 35 7.83 13.29 19.72
C SER A 35 8.97 13.93 18.93
N SER A 36 10.22 13.52 19.18
CA SER A 36 11.39 14.01 18.44
C SER A 36 11.61 13.23 17.16
N MET A 37 11.63 13.93 16.03
CA MET A 37 11.76 13.36 14.69
C MET A 37 13.14 12.72 14.49
N LYS A 38 13.16 11.50 13.95
CA LYS A 38 14.38 10.75 13.56
C LYS A 38 14.37 10.26 12.12
N SER A 39 13.29 10.50 11.38
CA SER A 39 13.16 10.10 9.98
C SER A 39 14.04 10.98 9.09
N VAL A 40 14.63 10.36 8.06
CA VAL A 40 15.52 11.03 7.10
C VAL A 40 14.82 11.47 5.82
N GLY A 41 13.57 11.06 5.65
CA GLY A 41 12.74 11.40 4.51
C GLY A 41 11.33 10.84 4.64
N GLU A 42 10.57 10.89 3.57
CA GLU A 42 9.22 10.39 3.50
C GLU A 42 8.82 10.04 2.07
N VAL A 43 7.84 9.16 1.95
CA VAL A 43 7.21 8.82 0.69
C VAL A 43 5.72 9.08 0.78
N MET A 44 5.11 9.37 -0.36
CA MET A 44 3.69 9.56 -0.51
C MET A 44 3.17 8.63 -1.61
N SER A 45 2.06 7.96 -1.36
CA SER A 45 1.35 7.15 -2.35
C SER A 45 -0.12 7.55 -2.43
N ILE A 46 -0.71 7.31 -3.60
CA ILE A 46 -2.13 7.58 -3.87
C ILE A 46 -2.79 6.28 -4.31
N GLY A 47 -4.00 6.01 -3.83
CA GLY A 47 -4.85 4.90 -4.25
C GLY A 47 -6.32 5.21 -3.93
N ARG A 48 -7.27 4.48 -4.51
CA ARG A 48 -8.71 4.74 -4.21
C ARG A 48 -9.24 3.95 -3.03
N SER A 49 -8.38 3.17 -2.39
CA SER A 49 -8.58 2.56 -1.08
C SER A 49 -7.35 2.81 -0.20
N PHE A 50 -7.54 2.77 1.11
CA PHE A 50 -6.43 2.89 2.05
C PHE A 50 -5.43 1.75 1.85
N GLU A 51 -5.93 0.52 1.68
CA GLU A 51 -5.12 -0.68 1.46
C GLU A 51 -4.19 -0.52 0.25
N GLU A 52 -4.74 -0.03 -0.88
CA GLU A 52 -3.97 0.21 -2.11
C GLU A 52 -2.86 1.24 -1.90
N ALA A 53 -3.21 2.40 -1.33
CA ALA A 53 -2.24 3.46 -1.06
C ALA A 53 -1.18 2.98 -0.07
N PHE A 54 -1.60 2.35 1.04
CA PHE A 54 -0.71 1.89 2.10
C PHE A 54 0.34 0.88 1.59
N GLN A 55 -0.06 -0.13 0.82
CA GLN A 55 0.89 -1.08 0.25
C GLN A 55 1.85 -0.44 -0.76
N LYS A 56 1.37 0.52 -1.58
CA LYS A 56 2.24 1.28 -2.48
C LYS A 56 3.28 2.09 -1.70
N ALA A 57 2.87 2.77 -0.62
CA ALA A 57 3.78 3.54 0.21
C ALA A 57 4.85 2.65 0.85
N LEU A 58 4.47 1.48 1.40
CA LEU A 58 5.44 0.56 2.01
C LEU A 58 6.55 0.14 1.03
N ARG A 59 6.19 -0.13 -0.24
CA ARG A 59 7.16 -0.46 -1.29
C ARG A 59 8.06 0.70 -1.70
N MET A 60 7.59 1.94 -1.55
CA MET A 60 8.38 3.12 -1.86
C MET A 60 9.41 3.42 -0.75
N VAL A 61 9.14 3.00 0.49
CA VAL A 61 10.03 3.30 1.63
C VAL A 61 11.34 2.52 1.53
N ASP A 62 11.32 1.23 1.20
CA ASP A 62 12.51 0.36 1.19
C ASP A 62 12.42 -0.63 0.04
N GLU A 63 13.51 -0.79 -0.72
CA GLU A 63 13.60 -1.76 -1.82
C GLU A 63 13.40 -3.21 -1.37
N ASN A 64 13.70 -3.51 -0.10
CA ASN A 64 13.53 -4.85 0.48
C ASN A 64 12.11 -5.10 0.99
N VAL A 65 11.27 -4.05 1.10
CA VAL A 65 9.89 -4.15 1.57
C VAL A 65 8.96 -4.31 0.37
N LYS A 66 8.40 -5.51 0.22
CA LYS A 66 7.48 -5.82 -0.89
C LYS A 66 6.05 -5.38 -0.64
N GLY A 67 5.71 -5.01 0.59
CA GLY A 67 4.39 -4.57 1.04
C GLY A 67 4.19 -4.86 2.53
N PHE A 68 2.94 -5.03 2.96
CA PHE A 68 2.62 -5.39 4.34
C PHE A 68 2.85 -6.90 4.55
N ASP A 69 3.98 -7.26 5.15
CA ASP A 69 4.45 -8.65 5.23
C ASP A 69 4.68 -9.07 6.70
N PRO A 70 3.97 -10.09 7.21
CA PRO A 70 4.10 -10.58 8.58
C PRO A 70 5.39 -11.36 8.86
N SER A 71 6.13 -11.78 7.83
CA SER A 71 7.36 -12.56 7.98
C SER A 71 8.60 -11.72 8.32
N LEU A 72 8.52 -10.39 8.14
CA LEU A 72 9.66 -9.49 8.31
C LEU A 72 10.05 -9.24 9.77
N GLN A 73 9.14 -9.46 10.73
CA GLN A 73 9.37 -9.31 12.16
C GLN A 73 8.60 -10.37 12.95
N PRO A 74 9.12 -10.83 14.10
CA PRO A 74 8.34 -11.66 15.01
C PRO A 74 7.26 -10.83 15.73
N VAL A 75 6.27 -11.53 16.27
CA VAL A 75 5.31 -10.92 17.20
C VAL A 75 6.05 -10.44 18.45
N CYS A 76 5.88 -9.16 18.80
CA CYS A 76 6.51 -8.55 19.95
C CYS A 76 5.57 -7.50 20.56
N GLU A 77 4.95 -7.81 21.71
CA GLU A 77 4.01 -6.88 22.35
C GLU A 77 4.69 -5.56 22.78
N ASP A 78 5.93 -5.61 23.24
CA ASP A 78 6.69 -4.40 23.59
C ASP A 78 6.93 -3.53 22.36
N GLY A 79 7.22 -4.14 21.20
CA GLY A 79 7.31 -3.41 19.92
C GLY A 79 5.97 -2.84 19.43
N LEU A 80 4.84 -3.38 19.90
CA LEU A 80 3.51 -2.80 19.65
C LEU A 80 3.22 -1.64 20.60
N LYS A 81 3.61 -1.72 21.88
CA LYS A 81 3.41 -0.66 22.89
C LYS A 81 4.36 0.51 22.68
N GLU A 82 5.64 0.22 22.48
CA GLU A 82 6.71 1.19 22.29
C GLU A 82 7.05 1.26 20.80
N PRO A 83 6.57 2.30 20.09
CA PRO A 83 6.70 2.35 18.64
C PRO A 83 8.17 2.45 18.21
N THR A 84 8.51 1.72 17.16
CA THR A 84 9.81 1.76 16.45
C THR A 84 9.58 1.93 14.95
N ASP A 85 10.65 2.11 14.18
CA ASP A 85 10.62 2.11 12.71
C ASP A 85 10.11 0.79 12.09
N LYS A 86 10.09 -0.29 12.88
CA LYS A 86 9.62 -1.63 12.45
C LYS A 86 8.23 -2.00 12.97
N ARG A 87 7.57 -1.13 13.75
CA ARG A 87 6.26 -1.40 14.39
C ARG A 87 5.22 -1.90 13.39
N THR A 88 5.20 -1.36 12.18
CA THR A 88 4.27 -1.77 11.11
C THR A 88 4.36 -3.27 10.79
N PHE A 89 5.57 -3.84 10.78
CA PHE A 89 5.75 -5.26 10.49
C PHE A 89 5.50 -6.15 11.71
N VAL A 90 5.78 -5.64 12.91
CA VAL A 90 5.35 -6.31 14.16
C VAL A 90 3.82 -6.38 14.22
N LEU A 91 3.12 -5.34 13.76
CA LEU A 91 1.67 -5.31 13.64
C LEU A 91 1.14 -6.32 12.62
N ALA A 92 1.81 -6.45 11.46
CA ALA A 92 1.50 -7.48 10.47
C ALA A 92 1.61 -8.88 11.08
N ALA A 93 2.72 -9.18 11.77
CA ALA A 93 2.94 -10.45 12.44
C ALA A 93 1.88 -10.74 13.51
N ALA A 94 1.49 -9.74 14.31
CA ALA A 94 0.47 -9.90 15.34
C ALA A 94 -0.92 -10.19 14.76
N LEU A 95 -1.28 -9.52 13.66
CA LEU A 95 -2.52 -9.82 12.92
C LEU A 95 -2.51 -11.24 12.36
N ALA A 96 -1.40 -11.67 11.75
CA ALA A 96 -1.24 -13.04 11.23
C ALA A 96 -1.28 -14.10 12.35
N ALA A 97 -0.81 -13.75 13.56
CA ALA A 97 -0.91 -14.58 14.75
C ALA A 97 -2.30 -14.57 15.41
N GLY A 98 -3.30 -13.92 14.81
CA GLY A 98 -4.69 -13.96 15.25
C GLY A 98 -5.02 -12.98 16.39
N TYR A 99 -4.24 -11.92 16.61
CA TYR A 99 -4.57 -10.91 17.62
C TYR A 99 -5.87 -10.18 17.24
N SER A 100 -6.74 -9.94 18.23
CA SER A 100 -7.97 -9.19 18.02
C SER A 100 -7.69 -7.70 17.77
N ILE A 101 -8.59 -7.04 17.04
CA ILE A 101 -8.52 -5.60 16.77
C ILE A 101 -8.52 -4.81 18.08
N ASP A 102 -9.33 -5.20 19.06
CA ASP A 102 -9.36 -4.52 20.37
C ASP A 102 -8.05 -4.66 21.12
N LYS A 103 -7.42 -5.85 21.12
CA LYS A 103 -6.10 -6.05 21.73
C LYS A 103 -5.07 -5.15 21.06
N LEU A 104 -5.06 -5.09 19.72
CA LEU A 104 -4.12 -4.25 18.97
C LEU A 104 -4.38 -2.76 19.19
N TYR A 105 -5.64 -2.34 19.30
CA TYR A 105 -5.99 -0.98 19.68
C TYR A 105 -5.45 -0.64 21.07
N GLU A 106 -5.62 -1.50 22.06
CA GLU A 106 -5.12 -1.25 23.41
C GLU A 106 -3.60 -1.14 23.48
N LEU A 107 -2.89 -2.00 22.74
CA LEU A 107 -1.44 -1.97 22.66
C LEU A 107 -0.92 -0.76 21.89
N THR A 108 -1.57 -0.40 20.78
CA THR A 108 -0.99 0.54 19.82
C THR A 108 -1.56 1.94 19.82
N LYS A 109 -2.83 2.06 20.25
CA LYS A 109 -3.73 3.21 20.08
C LYS A 109 -3.94 3.65 18.63
N ILE A 110 -3.57 2.81 17.66
CA ILE A 110 -3.94 2.98 16.25
C ILE A 110 -5.44 2.72 16.14
N ASP A 111 -6.17 3.63 15.50
CA ASP A 111 -7.62 3.52 15.37
C ASP A 111 -8.05 2.19 14.75
N ARG A 112 -9.16 1.65 15.27
CA ARG A 112 -9.71 0.35 14.86
C ARG A 112 -9.98 0.29 13.37
N TRP A 113 -10.37 1.40 12.74
CA TRP A 113 -10.60 1.46 11.30
C TRP A 113 -9.35 1.05 10.52
N PHE A 114 -8.18 1.63 10.84
CA PHE A 114 -6.93 1.25 10.19
C PHE A 114 -6.56 -0.20 10.48
N LEU A 115 -6.75 -0.66 11.72
CA LEU A 115 -6.45 -2.04 12.10
C LEU A 115 -7.33 -3.04 11.32
N HIS A 116 -8.61 -2.74 11.10
CA HIS A 116 -9.48 -3.53 10.23
C HIS A 116 -8.98 -3.56 8.79
N LYS A 117 -8.55 -2.41 8.25
CA LYS A 117 -7.99 -2.33 6.89
C LYS A 117 -6.71 -3.14 6.73
N LEU A 118 -5.84 -3.12 7.74
CA LEU A 118 -4.64 -3.95 7.77
C LEU A 118 -4.97 -5.44 7.93
N LYS A 119 -6.01 -5.78 8.68
CA LYS A 119 -6.50 -7.16 8.80
C LYS A 119 -6.98 -7.70 7.45
N ASN A 120 -7.69 -6.90 6.64
CA ASN A 120 -8.12 -7.30 5.29
C ASN A 120 -6.93 -7.75 4.42
N LEU A 121 -5.77 -7.08 4.54
CA LEU A 121 -4.56 -7.46 3.83
C LEU A 121 -4.06 -8.85 4.26
N ILE A 122 -4.00 -9.09 5.57
CA ILE A 122 -3.56 -10.38 6.11
C ILE A 122 -4.54 -11.50 5.74
N GLU A 123 -5.84 -11.25 5.78
CA GLU A 123 -6.86 -12.24 5.39
C GLU A 123 -6.73 -12.64 3.91
N LEU A 124 -6.51 -11.67 3.01
CA LEU A 124 -6.28 -12.00 1.60
C LEU A 124 -4.95 -12.72 1.39
N GLN A 125 -3.89 -12.32 2.10
CA GLN A 125 -2.61 -13.03 2.05
C GLN A 125 -2.79 -14.51 2.44
N LEU A 126 -3.43 -14.80 3.57
CA LEU A 126 -3.68 -16.18 4.01
C LEU A 126 -4.53 -16.96 3.00
N THR A 127 -5.50 -16.29 2.37
CA THR A 127 -6.30 -16.89 1.29
C THR A 127 -5.42 -17.27 0.11
N LEU A 128 -4.52 -16.38 -0.34
CA LEU A 128 -3.57 -16.64 -1.43
C LEU A 128 -2.56 -17.75 -1.09
N GLU A 129 -2.06 -17.80 0.14
CA GLU A 129 -1.13 -18.82 0.62
C GLU A 129 -1.77 -20.20 0.75
N SER A 130 -3.08 -20.26 0.98
CA SER A 130 -3.84 -21.52 1.02
C SER A 130 -4.07 -22.14 -0.36
N LEU A 131 -3.78 -21.41 -1.44
CA LEU A 131 -3.94 -21.91 -2.80
C LEU A 131 -2.85 -22.92 -3.17
N GLY A 132 -3.23 -23.95 -3.93
CA GLY A 132 -2.27 -24.80 -4.63
C GLY A 132 -1.55 -24.08 -5.76
N GLN A 133 -0.40 -24.61 -6.20
CA GLN A 133 0.32 -24.08 -7.36
C GLN A 133 -0.57 -24.00 -8.60
N GLY A 134 -0.60 -22.84 -9.25
CA GLY A 134 -1.37 -22.62 -10.49
C GLY A 134 -2.87 -22.36 -10.29
N MET A 135 -3.36 -22.22 -9.05
CA MET A 135 -4.78 -22.00 -8.76
C MET A 135 -5.19 -20.52 -8.64
N LEU A 136 -4.31 -19.58 -9.01
CA LEU A 136 -4.63 -18.15 -8.95
C LEU A 136 -5.70 -17.79 -9.99
N SER A 137 -6.93 -17.54 -9.54
CA SER A 137 -8.02 -17.09 -10.43
C SER A 137 -7.88 -15.62 -10.80
N ARG A 138 -8.54 -15.22 -11.90
CA ARG A 138 -8.60 -13.82 -12.32
C ARG A 138 -9.27 -12.95 -11.25
N GLU A 139 -10.30 -13.45 -10.59
CA GLU A 139 -11.07 -12.73 -9.57
C GLU A 139 -10.21 -12.43 -8.35
N LEU A 140 -9.46 -13.42 -7.85
CA LEU A 140 -8.51 -13.24 -6.75
C LEU A 140 -7.38 -12.30 -7.14
N LEU A 141 -6.90 -12.40 -8.38
CA LEU A 141 -5.90 -11.47 -8.89
C LEU A 141 -6.42 -10.03 -8.87
N VAL A 142 -7.63 -9.77 -9.39
CA VAL A 142 -8.25 -8.43 -9.35
C VAL A 142 -8.35 -7.92 -7.92
N GLN A 143 -8.87 -8.73 -6.99
CA GLN A 143 -8.98 -8.36 -5.58
C GLN A 143 -7.62 -8.02 -4.96
N ALA A 144 -6.59 -8.84 -5.22
CA ALA A 144 -5.23 -8.58 -4.74
C ALA A 144 -4.67 -7.27 -5.29
N LYS A 145 -4.84 -7.01 -6.59
CA LYS A 145 -4.38 -5.75 -7.19
C LYS A 145 -5.14 -4.53 -6.66
N GLN A 146 -6.44 -4.63 -6.43
CA GLN A 146 -7.28 -3.57 -5.85
C GLN A 146 -6.92 -3.24 -4.39
N LEU A 147 -6.39 -4.21 -3.63
CA LEU A 147 -5.82 -4.01 -2.30
C LEU A 147 -4.33 -3.62 -2.32
N GLY A 148 -3.75 -3.38 -3.50
CA GLY A 148 -2.40 -2.87 -3.65
C GLY A 148 -1.29 -3.91 -3.60
N PHE A 149 -1.58 -5.21 -3.64
CA PHE A 149 -0.55 -6.25 -3.66
C PHE A 149 0.31 -6.15 -4.93
N SER A 150 1.63 -6.24 -4.75
CA SER A 150 2.58 -6.32 -5.88
C SER A 150 2.55 -7.72 -6.52
N ASP A 151 2.99 -7.80 -7.77
CA ASP A 151 3.12 -9.09 -8.46
C ASP A 151 4.14 -9.99 -7.72
N THR A 152 5.18 -9.38 -7.13
CA THR A 152 6.17 -10.06 -6.29
C THR A 152 5.55 -10.66 -5.02
N GLN A 153 4.67 -9.94 -4.30
CA GLN A 153 3.97 -10.48 -3.13
C GLN A 153 3.08 -11.67 -3.51
N ILE A 154 2.25 -11.49 -4.54
CA ILE A 154 1.34 -12.54 -5.02
C ILE A 154 2.13 -13.78 -5.43
N ALA A 155 3.25 -13.60 -6.15
CA ALA A 155 4.14 -14.69 -6.55
C ALA A 155 4.70 -15.46 -5.34
N CYS A 156 5.12 -14.76 -4.28
CA CYS A 156 5.57 -15.39 -3.04
C CYS A 156 4.47 -16.25 -2.40
N PHE A 157 3.25 -15.74 -2.29
CA PHE A 157 2.14 -16.44 -1.63
C PHE A 157 1.69 -17.69 -2.40
N VAL A 158 1.59 -17.60 -3.72
CA VAL A 158 1.13 -18.69 -4.60
C VAL A 158 2.26 -19.61 -5.09
N LYS A 159 3.47 -19.47 -4.52
CA LYS A 159 4.67 -20.27 -4.85
C LYS A 159 4.99 -20.27 -6.36
N SER A 160 4.98 -19.07 -6.95
CA SER A 160 5.25 -18.80 -8.37
C SER A 160 6.35 -17.74 -8.52
N THR A 161 6.62 -17.29 -9.76
CA THR A 161 7.58 -16.21 -10.04
C THR A 161 6.84 -14.91 -10.38
N GLU A 162 7.47 -13.77 -10.10
CA GLU A 162 6.90 -12.45 -10.43
C GLU A 162 6.56 -12.34 -11.92
N ILE A 163 7.45 -12.85 -12.78
CA ILE A 163 7.26 -12.83 -14.24
C ILE A 163 6.02 -13.65 -14.63
N ALA A 164 5.81 -14.82 -14.02
CA ALA A 164 4.63 -15.65 -14.31
C ALA A 164 3.33 -14.96 -13.87
N VAL A 165 3.31 -14.34 -12.67
CA VAL A 165 2.15 -13.58 -12.19
C VAL A 165 1.88 -12.37 -13.09
N ARG A 166 2.92 -11.64 -13.50
CA ARG A 166 2.80 -10.51 -14.42
C ARG A 166 2.24 -10.93 -15.77
N LYS A 167 2.75 -12.01 -16.36
CA LYS A 167 2.25 -12.54 -17.64
C LYS A 167 0.79 -12.94 -17.54
N PHE A 168 0.42 -13.68 -16.50
CA PHE A 168 -0.98 -14.03 -16.24
C PHE A 168 -1.87 -12.80 -16.07
N ARG A 169 -1.38 -11.77 -15.37
CA ARG A 169 -2.07 -10.50 -15.16
C ARG A 169 -2.32 -9.74 -16.47
N GLU A 170 -1.34 -9.71 -17.36
CA GLU A 170 -1.45 -9.11 -18.69
C GLU A 170 -2.42 -9.89 -19.60
N GLU A 171 -2.31 -11.22 -19.63
CA GLU A 171 -3.21 -12.12 -20.38
C GLU A 171 -4.67 -12.02 -19.91
N ALA A 172 -4.87 -11.94 -18.60
CA ALA A 172 -6.19 -11.78 -17.97
C ALA A 172 -6.76 -10.34 -18.07
N LYS A 173 -6.02 -9.42 -18.71
CA LYS A 173 -6.35 -7.99 -18.85
C LYS A 173 -6.61 -7.29 -17.52
N VAL A 174 -5.86 -7.66 -16.48
CA VAL A 174 -5.91 -7.02 -15.16
C VAL A 174 -4.82 -5.96 -15.11
N LEU A 175 -5.10 -4.80 -15.71
CA LEU A 175 -4.16 -3.68 -15.81
C LEU A 175 -4.65 -2.49 -14.95
N PRO A 176 -3.74 -1.67 -14.42
CA PRO A 176 -4.13 -0.46 -13.70
C PRO A 176 -4.64 0.60 -14.70
N PHE A 177 -5.49 1.49 -14.21
CA PHE A 177 -5.94 2.67 -14.93
C PHE A 177 -5.17 3.91 -14.50
N VAL A 178 -5.11 4.89 -15.39
CA VAL A 178 -4.46 6.18 -15.17
C VAL A 178 -5.52 7.18 -14.77
N LYS A 179 -5.36 7.79 -13.60
CA LYS A 179 -6.28 8.77 -13.03
C LYS A 179 -5.62 10.12 -12.82
N GLN A 180 -6.38 11.19 -13.02
CA GLN A 180 -5.94 12.57 -12.82
C GLN A 180 -6.19 13.03 -11.38
N ILE A 181 -5.33 13.94 -10.92
CA ILE A 181 -5.56 14.75 -9.72
C ILE A 181 -6.07 16.11 -10.20
N ASP A 182 -7.32 16.40 -9.89
CA ASP A 182 -8.04 17.58 -10.38
C ASP A 182 -8.44 18.58 -9.29
N THR A 183 -8.20 18.25 -8.01
CA THR A 183 -8.57 19.01 -6.80
C THR A 183 -10.08 19.10 -6.48
N VAL A 184 -10.95 18.58 -7.34
CA VAL A 184 -12.41 18.76 -7.25
C VAL A 184 -13.19 17.45 -7.45
N ALA A 185 -12.54 16.29 -7.38
CA ALA A 185 -13.18 14.98 -7.51
C ALA A 185 -14.04 14.85 -8.78
N ALA A 186 -13.47 15.24 -9.92
CA ALA A 186 -14.07 15.25 -11.25
C ALA A 186 -15.25 16.20 -11.48
N GLU A 187 -15.50 17.17 -10.58
CA GLU A 187 -16.51 18.22 -10.81
C GLU A 187 -16.18 19.09 -12.05
N TRP A 188 -14.90 19.38 -12.24
CA TRP A 188 -14.38 20.16 -13.38
C TRP A 188 -13.21 19.42 -14.04
N PRO A 189 -13.10 19.44 -15.37
CA PRO A 189 -12.01 18.76 -16.07
C PRO A 189 -10.66 19.39 -15.72
N ALA A 190 -9.68 18.55 -15.40
CA ALA A 190 -8.31 18.98 -15.16
C ALA A 190 -7.63 19.43 -16.45
N VAL A 191 -6.94 20.57 -16.39
CA VAL A 191 -6.07 21.06 -17.49
C VAL A 191 -4.68 20.43 -17.40
N THR A 192 -4.28 19.96 -16.22
CA THR A 192 -2.95 19.41 -15.92
C THR A 192 -2.98 17.89 -15.85
N ASN A 193 -1.88 17.26 -16.28
CA ASN A 193 -1.69 15.81 -16.19
C ASN A 193 -0.86 15.44 -14.95
N TYR A 194 -1.39 15.72 -13.76
CA TYR A 194 -0.86 15.13 -12.54
C TYR A 194 -1.56 13.79 -12.29
N LEU A 195 -0.82 12.68 -12.42
CA LEU A 195 -1.41 11.35 -12.61
C LEU A 195 -1.03 10.36 -11.51
N TYR A 196 -1.89 9.39 -11.27
CA TYR A 196 -1.59 8.19 -10.49
C TYR A 196 -2.21 6.94 -11.12
N LEU A 197 -1.66 5.77 -10.77
CA LEU A 197 -2.19 4.47 -11.19
C LEU A 197 -3.03 3.83 -10.09
N THR A 198 -4.17 3.25 -10.47
CA THR A 198 -5.05 2.48 -9.57
C THR A 198 -5.74 1.31 -10.29
N TYR A 199 -6.01 0.23 -9.55
CA TYR A 199 -6.85 -0.88 -10.03
C TYR A 199 -8.35 -0.69 -9.71
N ASN A 200 -8.70 0.36 -8.98
CA ASN A 200 -10.06 0.66 -8.51
C ASN A 200 -10.79 1.64 -9.47
N ALA A 201 -10.76 1.34 -10.76
CA ALA A 201 -11.32 2.16 -11.82
C ALA A 201 -11.80 1.32 -13.01
N SER A 202 -12.51 1.95 -13.94
CA SER A 202 -13.06 1.33 -15.14
C SER A 202 -12.57 1.94 -16.46
N ALA A 203 -11.90 3.09 -16.42
CA ALA A 203 -11.38 3.81 -17.58
C ALA A 203 -10.20 4.71 -17.20
N HIS A 204 -9.37 5.06 -18.19
CA HIS A 204 -8.31 6.06 -18.05
C HIS A 204 -8.88 7.47 -18.21
N ASP A 205 -8.31 8.45 -17.50
CA ASP A 205 -8.70 9.87 -17.63
C ASP A 205 -7.96 10.60 -18.76
N VAL A 206 -6.98 9.93 -19.38
CA VAL A 206 -6.13 10.49 -20.44
C VAL A 206 -6.02 9.55 -21.64
N VAL A 207 -5.69 10.11 -22.81
CA VAL A 207 -5.42 9.38 -24.05
C VAL A 207 -3.91 9.20 -24.24
N PHE A 208 -3.49 8.03 -24.72
CA PHE A 208 -2.07 7.71 -24.93
C PHE A 208 -1.68 7.90 -26.40
N GLY A 209 -1.12 9.07 -26.74
CA GLY A 209 -0.73 9.44 -28.11
C GLY A 209 0.61 8.90 -28.62
N GLY A 210 1.40 8.23 -27.77
CA GLY A 210 2.75 7.75 -28.12
C GLY A 210 3.78 8.87 -28.30
N GLY A 211 5.03 8.50 -28.62
CA GLY A 211 6.09 9.46 -29.02
C GLY A 211 6.67 10.36 -27.92
N SER A 212 6.27 10.16 -26.66
CA SER A 212 6.80 10.89 -25.51
C SER A 212 7.97 10.13 -24.86
N THR A 213 8.97 10.86 -24.38
CA THR A 213 10.13 10.29 -23.66
C THR A 213 9.85 10.28 -22.15
N MET A 214 10.09 9.15 -21.50
CA MET A 214 10.13 9.09 -20.03
C MET A 214 11.42 9.77 -19.56
N VAL A 215 11.29 10.81 -18.74
CA VAL A 215 12.40 11.58 -18.16
C VAL A 215 12.61 11.15 -16.72
#